data_AF-A0A0U3HYV6-F1
#
_entry.id   AF-A0A0U3HYV6-F1
#
_cell.length_a   1.000
_cell.length_b   1.000
_cell.length_c   1.000
_cell.angle_alpha   90.00
_cell.angle_beta   90.00
_cell.angle_gamma   90.00
#
_symmetry.space_group_name_H-M   'P 1'
#
loop_
_entity.id
_entity.type
_entity.pdbx_description
1 polymer ?
#
loop_
_entity_poly.entity_id
_entity_poly.type
_entity_poly.pdbx_seq_one_letter_code
_entity_poly.pdbx_strand_id
1 'polypeptide(L)'
;MASTDHPAAPDLTDIETMGYEQAREELVQVVSRLEAGGTSLEESLALWERGEALAARCEQWLDGARERLEAARARRAEAGEAPEAGDQG
;
A
#
# COMPACT_ATOMS: atom_id res chain seq x y z
N MET A 1 -36.32 13.33 17.83
CA MET A 1 -35.82 13.53 16.47
C MET A 1 -34.35 13.12 16.50
N ALA A 2 -34.01 11.96 15.93
CA ALA A 2 -32.64 11.51 15.88
C ALA A 2 -31.92 12.33 14.81
N SER A 3 -30.91 13.11 15.21
CA SER A 3 -30.00 13.75 14.26
C SER A 3 -29.23 12.66 13.54
N THR A 4 -29.54 12.46 12.27
CA THR A 4 -28.66 11.76 11.33
C THR A 4 -27.47 12.69 11.07
N ASP A 5 -26.48 12.63 11.96
CA ASP A 5 -25.12 13.00 11.59
C ASP A 5 -24.62 11.86 10.70
N HIS A 6 -24.80 12.03 9.39
CA HIS A 6 -24.22 11.10 8.42
C HIS A 6 -22.79 11.57 8.20
N PRO A 7 -21.76 10.86 8.69
CA PRO A 7 -20.40 11.26 8.41
C PRO A 7 -20.20 11.23 6.90
N ALA A 8 -19.63 12.32 6.36
CA ALA A 8 -19.19 12.37 4.98
C ALA A 8 -18.19 11.23 4.73
N ALA A 9 -18.12 10.78 3.47
CA ALA A 9 -17.15 9.78 3.01
C ALA A 9 -15.74 10.08 3.56
N PRO A 10 -14.95 9.06 3.92
CA PRO A 10 -13.63 9.26 4.51
C PRO A 10 -12.77 10.13 3.58
N ASP A 11 -12.09 11.12 4.16
CA ASP A 11 -11.02 11.82 3.44
C ASP A 11 -9.83 10.86 3.31
N LEU A 12 -9.46 10.57 2.07
CA LEU A 12 -8.40 9.63 1.70
C LEU A 12 -7.17 10.36 1.10
N THR A 13 -7.22 11.69 1.02
CA THR A 13 -6.17 12.48 0.37
C THR A 13 -4.83 12.43 1.11
N ASP A 14 -4.86 12.14 2.41
CA ASP A 14 -3.67 11.96 3.24
C ASP A 14 -2.82 10.75 2.78
N ILE A 15 -3.48 9.68 2.34
CA ILE A 15 -2.86 8.41 1.94
C ILE A 15 -1.90 8.59 0.75
N GLU A 16 -2.21 9.50 -0.18
CA GLU A 16 -1.40 9.75 -1.38
C GLU A 16 0.05 10.14 -1.04
N THR A 17 0.24 10.78 0.11
CA THR A 17 1.54 11.27 0.57
C THR A 17 2.29 10.28 1.47
N MET A 18 1.67 9.18 1.88
CA MET A 18 2.26 8.21 2.80
C MET A 18 3.42 7.42 2.17
N GLY A 19 4.42 7.11 2.98
CA GLY A 19 5.43 6.10 2.67
C GLY A 19 4.89 4.67 2.84
N TYR A 20 5.56 3.68 2.25
CA TYR A 20 5.14 2.28 2.27
C TYR A 20 4.89 1.73 3.69
N GLU A 21 5.85 1.90 4.62
CA GLU A 21 5.73 1.35 5.97
C GLU A 21 4.54 1.96 6.74
N GLN A 22 4.32 3.27 6.59
CA GLN A 22 3.19 3.96 7.20
C GLN A 22 1.87 3.47 6.64
N ALA A 23 1.74 3.39 5.31
CA ALA A 23 0.53 2.89 4.66
C ALA A 23 0.25 1.43 5.06
N ARG A 24 1.29 0.58 5.15
CA ARG A 24 1.16 -0.81 5.59
C ARG A 24 0.71 -0.92 7.04
N GLU A 25 1.31 -0.15 7.94
CA GLU A 25 0.95 -0.15 9.36
C GLU A 25 -0.51 0.25 9.55
N GLU A 26 -0.95 1.29 8.85
CA GLU A 26 -2.33 1.75 8.93
C GLU A 26 -3.31 0.73 8.33
N LEU A 27 -2.94 0.08 7.22
CA LEU A 27 -3.75 -0.98 6.63
C LEU A 27 -3.97 -2.12 7.63
N VAL A 28 -2.93 -2.53 8.35
CA VAL A 28 -3.04 -3.55 9.41
C VAL A 28 -4.02 -3.11 10.51
N GLN A 29 -3.99 -1.84 10.92
CA GLN A 29 -4.91 -1.31 11.92
C GLN A 29 -6.36 -1.32 11.41
N VAL A 30 -6.60 -0.93 10.15
CA VAL A 30 -7.92 -0.96 9.52
C VAL A 30 -8.47 -2.38 9.46
N VAL A 31 -7.67 -3.33 8.98
CA VAL A 31 -8.06 -4.75 8.92
C VAL A 31 -8.39 -5.29 10.32
N SER A 32 -7.53 -4.99 11.31
CA SER A 32 -7.77 -5.43 12.69
C SER A 32 -9.09 -4.88 13.26
N ARG A 33 -9.46 -3.64 12.94
CA ARG A 33 -10.74 -3.05 13.36
C ARG A 33 -11.94 -3.72 12.67
N LEU A 34 -11.82 -4.02 11.38
CA LEU A 34 -12.86 -4.74 10.63
C LEU A 34 -13.07 -6.15 11.20
N GLU A 35 -11.99 -6.87 11.51
CA GLU A 35 -12.04 -8.22 12.07
C GLU A 35 -12.58 -8.29 13.49
N ALA A 36 -12.28 -7.27 14.32
CA ALA A 36 -12.83 -7.17 15.67
C ALA A 36 -14.35 -7.03 15.67
N GLY A 37 -14.92 -6.44 14.60
CA GLY A 37 -16.34 -6.14 14.49
C GLY A 37 -16.79 -5.12 15.54
N GLY A 38 -18.10 -5.10 15.83
CA GLY A 38 -18.68 -4.15 16.79
C GLY A 38 -18.82 -2.71 16.27
N THR A 39 -18.47 -2.48 15.01
CA THR A 39 -18.72 -1.23 14.27
C THR A 39 -20.09 -1.26 13.60
N SER A 40 -20.67 -0.08 13.40
CA SER A 40 -21.85 0.08 12.55
C SER A 40 -21.54 -0.29 11.09
N LEU A 41 -22.58 -0.46 10.26
CA LEU A 41 -22.40 -0.73 8.84
C LEU A 41 -21.64 0.41 8.15
N GLU A 42 -22.02 1.65 8.46
CA GLU A 42 -21.44 2.86 7.91
C GLU A 42 -19.95 2.98 8.27
N GLU A 43 -19.59 2.73 9.54
CA GLU A 43 -18.18 2.70 9.96
C GLU A 43 -17.40 1.56 9.29
N SER A 44 -18.04 0.40 9.09
CA SER A 44 -17.42 -0.74 8.42
C SER A 44 -17.14 -0.45 6.94
N LEU A 45 -18.05 0.27 6.27
CA LEU A 45 -17.85 0.73 4.89
C LEU A 45 -16.72 1.76 4.80
N ALA A 46 -16.69 2.75 5.70
CA ALA A 46 -15.61 3.75 5.71
C ALA A 46 -14.23 3.11 5.98
N LEU A 47 -14.17 2.12 6.89
CA LEU A 47 -12.96 1.34 7.13
C LEU A 47 -12.54 0.54 5.89
N TRP A 48 -13.49 -0.11 5.21
CA TRP A 48 -13.19 -0.83 3.98
C TRP A 48 -12.65 0.09 2.88
N GLU A 49 -13.30 1.22 2.61
CA GLU A 49 -12.84 2.20 1.60
C GLU A 49 -11.43 2.71 1.90
N ARG A 50 -11.14 3.01 3.17
CA ARG A 50 -9.79 3.40 3.60
C ARG A 50 -8.79 2.26 3.42
N GLY A 51 -9.17 1.03 3.74
CA GLY A 51 -8.35 -0.16 3.53
C GLY A 51 -7.97 -0.37 2.06
N GLU A 52 -8.93 -0.22 1.15
CA GLU A 52 -8.69 -0.32 -0.30
C GLU A 52 -7.70 0.75 -0.77
N ALA A 53 -7.86 2.00 -0.33
CA ALA A 53 -6.93 3.08 -0.69
C ALA A 53 -5.51 2.86 -0.14
N LEU A 54 -5.37 2.38 1.09
CA LEU A 54 -4.07 2.03 1.68
C LEU A 54 -3.40 0.85 0.94
N ALA A 55 -4.18 -0.15 0.55
CA ALA A 55 -3.69 -1.28 -0.24
C ALA A 55 -3.18 -0.83 -1.61
N ALA A 56 -3.95 0.00 -2.32
CA ALA A 56 -3.54 0.59 -3.60
C ALA A 56 -2.25 1.42 -3.46
N ARG A 57 -2.10 2.18 -2.38
CA ARG A 57 -0.86 2.93 -2.10
C ARG A 57 0.34 2.01 -1.88
N CYS A 58 0.16 0.90 -1.15
CA CYS A 58 1.20 -0.10 -0.96
C CYS A 58 1.62 -0.73 -2.29
N GLU A 59 0.65 -1.08 -3.15
CA GLU A 59 0.91 -1.65 -4.48
C GLU A 59 1.73 -0.71 -5.35
N GLN A 60 1.37 0.58 -5.41
CA GLN A 60 2.14 1.60 -6.15
C GLN A 60 3.62 1.66 -5.74
N TRP A 61 3.90 1.56 -4.44
CA TRP A 61 5.27 1.53 -3.94
C TRP A 61 6.03 0.27 -4.39
N LEU A 62 5.38 -0.89 -4.33
CA LEU A 62 5.98 -2.17 -4.72
C LEU A 62 6.23 -2.23 -6.23
N ASP A 63 5.30 -1.72 -7.03
CA ASP A 63 5.44 -1.62 -8.48
C ASP A 63 6.59 -0.71 -8.88
N GLY A 64 6.67 0.50 -8.29
CA GLY A 64 7.80 1.40 -8.54
C GLY A 64 9.14 0.80 -8.12
N ALA A 65 9.18 0.01 -7.04
CA ALA A 65 10.39 -0.70 -6.64
C ALA A 65 10.79 -1.79 -7.64
N ARG A 66 9.81 -2.55 -8.15
CA ARG A 66 10.00 -3.58 -9.18
C ARG A 66 10.52 -2.98 -10.49
N GLU A 67 9.92 -1.90 -10.97
CA GLU A 67 10.36 -1.21 -12.19
C GLU A 67 11.81 -0.71 -12.09
N ARG A 68 12.19 -0.13 -10.94
CA ARG A 68 13.57 0.32 -10.68
C ARG A 68 14.57 -0.83 -10.71
N LEU A 69 14.18 -2.00 -10.18
CA LEU A 69 15.01 -3.21 -10.22
C LEU A 69 15.19 -3.72 -11.65
N GLU A 70 14.12 -3.82 -12.42
CA GLU A 70 14.20 -4.24 -13.83
C GLU A 70 15.03 -3.28 -14.67
N ALA A 71 14.86 -1.96 -14.49
CA ALA A 71 15.69 -0.97 -15.17
C ALA A 71 17.17 -1.08 -14.79
N ALA A 72 17.48 -1.40 -13.53
CA ALA A 72 18.86 -1.63 -13.10
C ALA A 72 19.47 -2.90 -13.74
N ARG A 73 18.69 -3.97 -13.85
CA ARG A 73 19.10 -5.22 -14.52
C ARG A 73 19.37 -5.01 -16.01
N ALA A 74 18.46 -4.31 -16.71
CA ALA A 74 18.62 -3.99 -18.13
C ALA A 74 19.89 -3.17 -18.39
N ARG A 75 20.13 -2.11 -17.61
CA ARG A 75 21.35 -1.30 -17.72
C ARG A 75 22.64 -2.13 -17.52
N ARG A 76 22.63 -3.09 -16.59
CA ARG A 76 23.78 -3.99 -16.36
C ARG A 76 24.04 -4.91 -17.56
N ALA A 77 22.98 -5.43 -18.17
CA ALA A 77 23.07 -6.28 -19.36
C ALA A 77 23.57 -5.50 -20.58
N GLU A 78 23.11 -4.26 -20.77
CA GLU A 78 23.56 -3.37 -21.85
C GLU A 78 25.02 -2.92 -21.67
N ALA A 79 25.48 -2.76 -20.42
CA ALA A 79 26.87 -2.42 -20.10
C ALA A 79 27.88 -3.54 -20.39
N GLY A 80 27.43 -4.71 -20.89
CA GLY A 80 28.31 -5.83 -21.25
C GLY A 80 29.01 -6.45 -20.04
N GLU A 81 28.56 -6.17 -18.83
CA GLU A 81 29.11 -6.77 -17.63
C GLU A 81 28.51 -8.16 -17.48
N ALA A 82 29.18 -9.14 -18.12
CA ALA A 82 28.89 -10.55 -17.90
C ALA A 82 28.93 -10.84 -16.39
N PRO A 83 28.01 -11.66 -15.84
CA PRO A 83 28.21 -12.15 -14.50
C PRO A 83 29.57 -12.84 -14.48
N GLU A 84 30.49 -12.37 -13.64
CA GLU A 84 31.70 -13.14 -13.34
C GLU A 84 31.20 -14.50 -12.86
N ALA A 85 31.28 -15.49 -13.75
CA ALA A 85 31.13 -16.88 -13.39
C ALA A 85 32.20 -17.10 -12.33
N GLY A 86 31.77 -17.28 -11.08
CA GLY A 86 32.66 -17.50 -9.95
C GLY A 86 33.65 -18.60 -10.30
N ASP A 87 34.88 -18.19 -10.58
CA ASP A 87 36.05 -18.98 -10.25
C ASP A 87 36.21 -18.95 -8.73
N GLN A 88 36.92 -19.95 -8.21
CA GLN A 88 37.21 -20.24 -6.80
C GLN A 88 36.17 -21.21 -6.20
N GLY A 89 36.37 -22.53 -6.18
CA GLY A 89 37.60 -23.31 -6.13
C GLY A 89 37.45 -24.37 -5.04
#